data_AF-A0A9D5ZN20-F1
#
_entry.id   AF-A0A9D5ZN20-F1
#
_cell.length_a   1.000
_cell.length_b   1.000
_cell.length_c   1.000
_cell.angle_alpha   90.00
_cell.angle_beta   90.00
_cell.angle_gamma   90.00
#
_symmetry.space_group_name_H-M   'P 1'
#
loop_
_entity.id
_entity.type
_entity.pdbx_description
1 polymer ?
#
loop_
_entity_poly.entity_id
_entity_poly.type
_entity_poly.pdbx_seq_one_letter_code
_entity_poly.pdbx_strand_id
1 'polypeptide(L)' 'ERQFRGGPVGINALSIAVSEHREPLENIYEPYLLENGFFMRTNRGRVISEKGKEYISSFS' A
#
# COMPACT_ATOMS: atom_id res chain seq x y z
N GLU A 1 -13.19 -1.35 10.90
CA GLU A 1 -12.02 -1.65 11.77
C GLU A 1 -10.75 -1.24 11.05
N ARG A 2 -9.79 -0.57 11.71
CA ARG A 2 -8.51 -0.17 11.09
C ARG A 2 -7.57 -1.38 11.04
N GLN A 3 -7.77 -2.27 10.06
CA GLN A 3 -7.11 -3.59 9.97
C GLN A 3 -5.58 -3.54 10.05
N PHE A 4 -4.93 -2.43 9.70
CA PHE A 4 -3.46 -2.39 9.58
C PHE A 4 -2.76 -1.24 10.33
N ARG A 5 -3.49 -0.29 10.91
CA ARG A 5 -2.96 0.87 11.69
C ARG A 5 -1.72 1.58 11.10
N GLY A 6 -1.52 1.52 9.77
CA GLY A 6 -0.33 2.08 9.10
C GLY A 6 0.95 1.27 9.26
N GLY A 7 0.90 0.10 9.88
CA GLY A 7 2.03 -0.84 9.98
C GLY A 7 2.25 -1.64 8.68
N PRO A 8 3.38 -2.36 8.57
CA PRO A 8 3.71 -3.14 7.38
C PRO A 8 2.67 -4.23 7.08
N VAL A 9 2.23 -4.31 5.82
CA VAL A 9 1.23 -5.29 5.35
C VAL A 9 1.81 -6.19 4.27
N GLY A 10 1.57 -7.50 4.37
CA GLY A 10 1.93 -8.45 3.33
C GLY A 10 1.01 -8.34 2.11
N ILE A 11 1.52 -8.65 0.91
CA ILE A 11 0.74 -8.55 -0.34
C ILE A 11 -0.52 -9.42 -0.35
N ASN A 12 -0.47 -10.60 0.27
CA ASN A 12 -1.64 -11.47 0.37
C ASN A 12 -2.76 -10.81 1.18
N ALA A 13 -2.40 -10.15 2.29
CA ALA A 13 -3.36 -9.46 3.14
C ALA A 13 -3.90 -8.19 2.46
N LEU A 14 -3.06 -7.45 1.73
CA LEU A 14 -3.46 -6.33 0.90
C LEU A 14 -4.48 -6.75 -0.17
N SER A 15 -4.17 -7.81 -0.92
CA SER A 15 -5.04 -8.40 -1.94
C SER A 15 -6.42 -8.75 -1.39
N ILE A 16 -6.48 -9.40 -0.21
CA ILE A 16 -7.75 -9.70 0.47
C ILE A 16 -8.48 -8.41 0.88
N ALA A 17 -7.75 -7.43 1.43
CA ALA A 17 -8.35 -6.19 1.94
C ALA A 17 -8.96 -5.31 0.83
N VAL A 18 -8.39 -5.34 -0.37
CA VAL A 18 -8.91 -4.58 -1.53
C VAL A 18 -9.76 -5.42 -2.48
N SER A 19 -10.03 -6.69 -2.16
CA SER A 19 -10.76 -7.64 -3.01
C SER A 19 -10.21 -7.74 -4.44
N GLU A 20 -8.88 -7.68 -4.59
CA GLU A 20 -8.19 -7.67 -5.88
C GLU A 20 -7.17 -8.81 -5.95
N HIS A 21 -6.85 -9.28 -7.16
CA HIS A 21 -5.80 -10.29 -7.33
C HIS A 21 -4.41 -9.73 -6.99
N ARG A 22 -3.50 -10.62 -6.55
CA ARG A 22 -2.11 -10.25 -6.24
C ARG A 22 -1.33 -9.77 -7.45
N GLU A 23 -1.57 -10.38 -8.60
CA GLU A 23 -0.74 -10.17 -9.79
C GLU A 23 -0.85 -8.72 -10.32
N PRO A 24 -2.05 -8.11 -10.44
CA PRO A 24 -2.16 -6.67 -10.68
C PRO A 24 -1.48 -5.81 -9.60
N LEU A 25 -1.60 -6.18 -8.31
CA LEU A 25 -0.97 -5.44 -7.21
C LEU A 25 0.55 -5.41 -7.33
N GLU A 26 1.19 -6.52 -7.67
CA GLU A 26 2.65 -6.61 -7.76
C GLU A 26 3.21 -6.05 -9.07
N ASN A 27 2.46 -6.19 -10.17
CA ASN A 27 2.96 -5.88 -11.51
C ASN A 27 2.49 -4.52 -12.05
N ILE A 28 1.45 -3.93 -11.48
CA ILE A 28 0.87 -2.67 -11.95
C ILE A 28 0.84 -1.63 -10.83
N TYR A 29 0.14 -1.95 -9.74
CA TYR A 29 -0.13 -0.96 -8.69
C TYR A 29 1.12 -0.64 -7.84
N GLU A 30 1.86 -1.64 -7.37
CA GLU A 30 3.08 -1.41 -6.57
C GLU A 30 4.14 -0.62 -7.34
N PRO A 31 4.51 -0.95 -8.59
CA PRO A 31 5.48 -0.19 -9.36
C PRO A 31 5.08 1.27 -9.48
N TYR A 32 3.83 1.54 -9.85
CA TYR A 32 3.32 2.90 -9.97
C TYR A 32 3.39 3.68 -8.64
N LEU A 33 2.96 3.06 -7.53
CA LEU A 33 2.94 3.72 -6.23
C LEU A 33 4.35 3.93 -5.65
N LEU A 34 5.28 3.02 -5.94
CA LEU A 34 6.69 3.16 -5.56
C LEU A 34 7.37 4.28 -6.36
N GLU A 35 7.20 4.30 -7.68
CA GLU A 35 7.76 5.34 -8.56
C GLU A 35 7.26 6.74 -8.18
N ASN A 36 5.99 6.86 -7.83
CA ASN A 36 5.41 8.12 -7.39
C ASN A 36 5.70 8.45 -5.92
N GLY A 37 6.39 7.58 -5.19
CA GLY A 37 6.78 7.79 -3.80
C GLY A 37 5.62 7.74 -2.81
N PHE A 38 4.51 7.07 -3.13
CA PHE A 38 3.34 6.89 -2.25
C PHE A 38 3.44 5.61 -1.40
N PHE A 39 4.28 4.66 -1.80
CA PHE A 39 4.50 3.38 -1.13
C PHE A 39 5.98 3.16 -0.81
N MET A 40 6.24 2.27 0.14
CA MET A 40 7.58 1.73 0.39
C MET A 40 7.52 0.23 0.69
N ARG A 41 8.51 -0.51 0.20
CA ARG A 41 8.74 -1.91 0.59
C ARG A 41 9.71 -1.95 1.78
N THR A 42 9.40 -2.79 2.76
CA THR A 42 10.27 -3.08 3.90
C THR A 42 10.39 -4.59 4.06
N ASN A 43 11.39 -5.05 4.82
CA ASN A 43 11.53 -6.48 5.17
C ASN A 43 10.30 -7.03 5.91
N ARG A 44 9.45 -6.17 6.48
CA ARG A 44 8.24 -6.56 7.22
C ARG A 44 6.96 -6.46 6.39
N GLY A 45 7.03 -5.94 5.16
CA GLY A 45 5.86 -5.72 4.29
C GLY A 45 5.82 -4.32 3.69
N ARG A 46 4.66 -3.97 3.13
CA ARG A 46 4.39 -2.71 2.46
C ARG A 46 3.86 -1.69 3.44
N VAL A 47 4.36 -0.46 3.35
CA VAL A 47 3.89 0.67 4.16
C VAL A 47 3.57 1.85 3.25
N ILE A 48 2.60 2.65 3.66
CA ILE A 48 2.35 3.95 3.03
C ILE A 48 3.48 4.91 3.42
N SER A 49 3.99 5.67 2.44
CA SER A 49 4.99 6.71 2.70
C SER A 49 4.35 7.94 3.36
N GLU A 50 5.17 8.86 3.88
CA GLU A 50 4.65 10.13 4.40
C GLU A 50 3.91 10.92 3.30
N LYS A 51 4.46 10.99 2.09
CA LYS A 51 3.79 11.59 0.93
C LYS A 51 2.42 10.93 0.65
N GLY A 52 2.32 9.61 0.76
CA GLY A 52 1.06 8.89 0.60
C GLY A 52 0.04 9.24 1.68
N LYS A 53 0.48 9.37 2.94
CA LYS A 53 -0.40 9.79 4.05
C LYS A 53 -0.91 11.22 3.84
N GLU A 54 -0.04 12.14 3.46
CA GLU A 54 -0.39 13.53 3.15
C GLU A 54 -1.41 13.60 2.01
N TYR A 55 -1.15 12.87 0.92
CA TYR A 55 -2.06 12.80 -0.23
C TYR A 55 -3.46 12.36 0.19
N ILE A 56 -3.59 11.23 0.89
CA ILE A 56 -4.92 10.74 1.34
C ILE A 56 -5.58 11.72 2.30
N SER A 57 -4.80 12.35 3.20
CA SER A 57 -5.34 13.30 4.17
C SER A 57 -5.87 14.58 3.51
N SER A 58 -5.44 14.92 2.29
CA SER A 58 -5.97 16.05 1.54
C SER A 58 -7.39 15.85 1.00
N PHE A 59 -7.91 14.61 1.02
CA PHE A 59 -9.26 14.27 0.57
C PHE A 59 -10.26 14.07 1.72
N SER A 60 -9.81 14.22 2.97
CA SER A 60 -10.64 14.08 4.17
C SER A 60 -10.96 15.43 4.80
#